data_AF-A0A7X3S5H8-F1
#
_entry.id   AF-A0A7X3S5H8-F1
#
_cell.length_a   1.000
_cell.length_b   1.000
_cell.length_c   1.000
_cell.angle_alpha   90.00
_cell.angle_beta   90.00
_cell.angle_gamma   90.00
#
_symmetry.space_group_name_H-M   'P 1'
#
loop_
_entity.id
_entity.type
_entity.pdbx_description
1 polymer ?
#
loop_
_entity_poly.entity_id
_entity_poly.type
_entity_poly.pdbx_seq_one_letter_code
_entity_poly.pdbx_strand_id
1 'polypeptide(L)'
;MFSWGVVVKNPYYAITREDGRFELTDVPPGDYTLTVWHAGMKTYLDRNVTVPANGTVTQDFQYEAVKGRRSVHEMQENPHFGLELLGEGVEIIPSVRLQNP
;
A
#
# COMPACT_ATOMS: atom_id res chain seq x y z
N MET A 1 -16.16 3.77 4.40
CA MET A 1 -16.01 2.40 4.93
C MET A 1 -15.12 1.64 3.97
N PHE A 2 -14.05 1.00 4.43
CA PHE A 2 -13.19 0.16 3.59
C PHE A 2 -13.43 -1.31 3.95
N SER A 3 -13.61 -2.16 2.94
CA SER A 3 -13.68 -3.62 3.11
C SER A 3 -12.47 -4.23 2.42
N TRP A 4 -11.88 -5.24 3.05
CA TRP A 4 -10.71 -5.93 2.55
C TRP A 4 -10.92 -7.42 2.70
N GLY A 5 -10.44 -8.20 1.73
CA GLY A 5 -10.53 -9.64 1.77
C GLY A 5 -9.48 -10.27 0.85
N VAL A 6 -9.03 -11.46 1.24
CA VAL A 6 -8.14 -12.30 0.46
C VAL A 6 -8.78 -13.68 0.34
N VAL A 7 -8.73 -14.28 -0.86
CA VAL A 7 -9.28 -15.61 -1.10
C VAL A 7 -8.16 -16.63 -0.97
N VAL A 8 -8.29 -17.54 -0.01
CA VAL A 8 -7.35 -18.63 0.21
C VAL A 8 -7.98 -19.93 -0.30
N LYS A 9 -7.24 -20.68 -1.13
CA LYS A 9 -7.72 -21.91 -1.77
C LYS A 9 -7.50 -23.18 -0.94
N ASN A 10 -6.79 -23.08 0.17
CA ASN A 10 -6.43 -24.19 1.05
C ASN A 10 -6.95 -23.92 2.48
N PRO A 11 -7.09 -24.96 3.33
CA PRO A 11 -7.57 -24.80 4.70
C PRO A 11 -6.52 -24.23 5.66
N TYR A 12 -5.27 -24.11 5.22
CA TYR A 12 -4.13 -23.71 6.05
C TYR A 12 -3.92 -22.21 6.01
N TYR A 13 -4.72 -21.47 6.78
CA TYR A 13 -4.56 -20.04 6.97
C TYR A 13 -4.75 -19.66 8.43
N ALA A 14 -4.10 -18.58 8.84
CA ALA A 14 -4.30 -17.98 10.16
C ALA A 14 -4.39 -16.46 10.00
N ILE A 15 -5.21 -15.84 10.86
CA ILE A 15 -5.26 -14.39 11.01
C ILE A 15 -4.35 -14.05 12.18
N THR A 16 -3.39 -13.15 11.94
CA THR A 16 -2.49 -12.65 12.99
C THR A 16 -3.30 -11.94 14.08
N ARG A 17 -2.93 -12.17 15.34
CA ARG A 17 -3.48 -11.46 16.50
C ARG A 17 -2.99 -10.00 16.53
N GLU A 18 -3.55 -9.20 17.44
CA GLU A 18 -3.17 -7.79 17.61
C GLU A 18 -1.67 -7.59 17.95
N ASP A 19 -1.05 -8.59 18.57
CA ASP A 19 0.37 -8.63 18.89
C ASP A 19 1.27 -9.13 17.74
N GLY A 20 0.67 -9.42 16.58
CA GLY A 20 1.37 -9.93 15.40
C GLY A 20 1.64 -11.44 15.40
N ARG A 21 1.28 -12.17 16.46
CA ARG A 21 1.49 -13.63 16.50
C ARG A 21 0.46 -14.37 15.67
N PHE A 22 0.90 -15.47 15.06
CA PHE A 22 0.07 -16.41 14.31
C PHE A 22 0.50 -17.84 14.65
N GLU A 23 -0.42 -18.79 14.42
CA GLU A 23 -0.17 -20.21 14.64
C GLU A 23 -0.95 -20.99 13.59
N LEU A 24 -0.28 -21.93 12.90
CA LEU A 24 -0.91 -22.90 12.02
C LEU A 24 -0.62 -24.29 12.58
N THR A 25 -1.66 -25.03 12.92
CA THR A 25 -1.56 -26.41 13.41
C THR A 25 -1.91 -27.41 12.31
N ASP A 26 -1.54 -28.67 12.52
CA ASP A 26 -1.94 -29.80 11.65
C ASP A 26 -1.53 -29.68 10.18
N VAL A 27 -0.44 -28.94 9.92
CA VAL A 27 0.15 -28.85 8.58
C VAL A 27 0.94 -30.13 8.29
N PRO A 28 0.62 -30.88 7.23
CA PRO A 28 1.37 -32.07 6.85
C PRO A 28 2.84 -31.75 6.58
N PRO A 29 3.76 -32.72 6.76
CA PRO A 29 5.15 -32.52 6.37
C PRO A 29 5.31 -32.30 4.87
N GLY A 30 6.16 -31.35 4.50
CA GLY A 30 6.42 -31.01 3.11
C GLY A 30 7.03 -29.63 2.93
N ASP A 31 7.28 -29.27 1.68
CA ASP A 31 7.76 -27.94 1.29
C ASP A 31 6.58 -27.05 0.91
N TYR A 32 6.50 -25.89 1.54
CA TYR A 32 5.42 -24.93 1.38
C TYR A 32 5.94 -23.53 1.13
N THR A 33 5.13 -22.72 0.46
CA THR A 33 5.32 -21.27 0.38
C THR A 33 4.30 -20.62 1.29
N LEU A 34 4.78 -19.98 2.35
CA LEU A 34 3.98 -19.13 3.23
C LEU A 34 3.86 -17.74 2.59
N THR A 35 2.63 -17.29 2.41
CA THR A 35 2.32 -15.96 1.87
C THR A 35 1.62 -15.14 2.95
N VAL A 36 2.20 -13.98 3.27
CA VAL A 36 1.58 -13.01 4.16
C VAL A 36 0.97 -11.89 3.33
N TRP A 37 -0.24 -11.48 3.73
CA TRP A 37 -0.97 -10.37 3.14
C TRP A 37 -1.45 -9.41 4.22
N HIS A 38 -1.35 -8.12 3.93
CA HIS A 38 -1.91 -7.08 4.77
C HIS A 38 -2.57 -6.03 3.89
N ALA A 39 -3.83 -5.69 4.16
CA ALA A 39 -4.64 -4.76 3.37
C ALA A 39 -3.97 -3.40 3.08
N GLY A 40 -3.19 -2.89 4.04
CA GLY A 40 -2.45 -1.63 3.90
C GLY A 40 -1.14 -1.72 3.10
N MET A 41 -0.72 -2.93 2.73
CA MET A 41 0.52 -3.19 2.00
C MET A 41 0.20 -3.49 0.54
N LYS A 42 1.04 -3.00 -0.37
CA LYS A 42 0.87 -3.22 -1.82
C LYS A 42 1.43 -4.57 -2.28
N THR A 43 2.20 -5.25 -1.43
CA THR A 43 2.96 -6.45 -1.76
C THR A 43 2.64 -7.60 -0.81
N TYR A 44 2.66 -8.81 -1.36
CA TYR A 44 2.68 -10.05 -0.61
C TYR A 44 4.12 -10.36 -0.18
N LEU A 45 4.28 -10.95 1.01
CA LEU A 45 5.57 -11.48 1.44
C LEU A 45 5.53 -13.00 1.35
N ASP A 46 6.35 -13.56 0.48
CA ASP A 46 6.45 -15.00 0.27
C ASP A 46 7.72 -15.55 0.92
N ARG A 47 7.58 -16.69 1.62
CA ARG A 47 8.69 -17.44 2.22
C ARG A 47 8.53 -18.93 1.98
N ASN A 48 9.58 -19.55 1.47
CA ASN A 48 9.65 -21.01 1.43
C ASN A 48 10.00 -21.56 2.81
N VAL A 49 9.24 -22.56 3.24
CA VAL A 49 9.35 -23.24 4.52
C VAL A 49 9.19 -24.74 4.32
N THR A 50 10.09 -25.51 4.90
CA THR A 50 9.99 -26.97 4.98
C THR A 50 9.43 -27.34 6.35
N VAL A 51 8.26 -27.98 6.38
CA VAL A 51 7.60 -28.46 7.61
C VAL A 51 8.06 -29.89 7.90
N PRO A 52 8.73 -30.17 9.03
CA PRO A 52 9.10 -31.52 9.42
C PRO A 52 7.90 -32.28 9.99
N ALA A 53 7.94 -33.62 9.93
CA ALA A 53 6.80 -34.49 10.28
C ALA A 53 6.33 -34.43 11.74
N ASN A 54 7.16 -33.97 12.66
CA ASN A 54 6.85 -33.82 14.09
C ASN A 54 7.67 -32.66 14.68
N GLY A 55 7.59 -31.48 14.08
CA GLY A 55 8.33 -30.32 14.58
C GLY A 55 7.61 -29.02 14.30
N THR A 56 7.89 -28.04 15.16
CA THR A 56 7.41 -26.67 15.00
C THR A 56 8.41 -25.90 14.15
N VAL A 57 7.92 -25.24 13.10
CA VAL A 57 8.70 -24.24 12.37
C VAL A 57 8.31 -22.87 12.86
N THR A 58 9.28 -22.11 13.33
CA THR A 58 9.09 -20.68 13.63
C THR A 58 9.55 -19.88 12.43
N GLN A 59 8.70 -18.99 11.92
CA GLN A 59 9.11 -17.98 10.96
C GLN A 59 8.58 -16.60 11.27
N ASP A 60 9.48 -15.65 11.15
CA ASP A 60 9.20 -14.23 11.34
C ASP A 60 9.01 -13.54 10.00
N PHE A 61 8.03 -12.65 9.97
CA PHE A 61 7.73 -11.79 8.83
C PHE A 61 7.76 -10.34 9.29
N GLN A 62 8.39 -9.49 8.49
CA GLN A 62 8.47 -8.07 8.75
C GLN A 62 8.05 -7.30 7.51
N TYR A 63 7.04 -6.46 7.66
CA TYR A 63 6.74 -5.45 6.67
C TYR A 63 7.50 -4.18 6.98
N GLU A 64 8.12 -3.59 5.97
CA GLU A 64 8.50 -2.20 6.05
C GLU A 64 7.25 -1.34 5.92
N ALA A 65 7.02 -0.47 6.91
CA ALA A 65 5.95 0.50 6.82
C ALA A 65 6.20 1.38 5.59
N VAL A 66 5.20 1.45 4.71
CA VAL A 66 5.24 2.30 3.52
C VAL A 66 5.53 3.73 3.96
N LYS A 67 6.72 4.24 3.65
CA LYS A 67 7.12 5.62 3.92
C LYS A 67 6.51 6.50 2.84
N GLY A 68 5.51 7.31 3.20
CA GLY A 68 4.78 8.18 2.26
C GLY A 68 3.27 8.21 2.53
N ARG A 69 2.55 9.12 1.87
CA ARG A 69 1.15 9.44 2.20
C ARG A 69 0.19 8.36 1.67
N ARG A 70 -0.70 7.83 2.53
CA ARG A 70 -1.66 6.73 2.26
C ARG A 70 -2.99 7.19 1.64
N SER A 71 -3.17 8.48 1.39
CA SER A 71 -4.43 9.08 0.95
C SER A 71 -4.30 9.78 -0.41
N VAL A 72 -5.31 9.62 -1.26
CA VAL A 72 -5.43 10.26 -2.59
C VAL A 72 -5.72 11.77 -2.49
N HIS A 73 -6.11 12.27 -1.32
CA HIS A 73 -6.38 13.69 -1.07
C HIS A 73 -5.10 14.48 -0.78
N GLU A 74 -4.20 14.52 -1.74
CA GLU A 74 -3.14 15.52 -1.73
C GLU A 74 -3.79 16.88 -2.01
N MET A 75 -3.95 17.71 -0.98
CA MET A 75 -3.89 19.15 -1.21
C MET A 75 -2.46 19.41 -1.65
N GLN A 76 -2.28 19.61 -2.96
CA GLN A 76 -1.02 20.07 -3.51
C GLN A 76 -0.63 21.34 -2.73
N GLU A 77 0.54 21.35 -2.08
CA GLU A 77 1.02 22.59 -1.48
C GLU A 77 1.37 23.54 -2.62
N ASN A 78 0.49 24.52 -2.81
CA ASN A 78 0.54 25.52 -3.86
C ASN A 78 0.66 24.94 -5.27
N PRO A 79 -0.43 24.38 -5.84
CA PRO A 79 -0.52 24.30 -7.29
C PRO A 79 -0.46 25.74 -7.77
N HIS A 80 0.70 26.19 -8.21
CA HIS A 80 0.82 27.45 -8.92
C HIS A 80 0.06 27.28 -10.23
N PHE A 81 -1.26 27.47 -10.17
CA PHE A 81 -2.10 27.67 -11.33
C PHE A 81 -1.80 29.06 -11.87
N GLY A 82 -0.58 29.23 -12.41
CA GLY A 82 -0.13 30.45 -13.07
C GLY A 82 -0.67 30.53 -14.49
N LEU A 83 -0.55 31.71 -15.09
CA LEU A 83 -0.90 31.99 -16.49
C LEU A 83 -0.28 30.99 -17.49
N GLU A 84 0.83 30.33 -17.11
CA GLU A 84 1.53 29.33 -17.94
C GLU A 84 0.70 28.07 -18.27
N LEU A 85 -0.34 27.76 -17.49
CA LEU A 85 -1.22 26.62 -17.76
C LEU A 85 -2.25 26.86 -18.87
N LEU A 86 -2.42 28.11 -19.32
CA LEU A 86 -3.37 28.45 -20.39
C LEU A 86 -2.85 28.10 -21.79
N GLY A 87 -1.65 27.54 -21.91
CA GLY A 87 -1.08 27.06 -23.18
C GLY A 87 -0.73 28.16 -24.19
N GLU A 88 -1.09 29.41 -23.89
CA GLU A 88 -0.80 30.57 -24.72
C GLU A 88 -0.03 31.57 -23.88
N GLY A 89 1.16 31.95 -24.37
CA GLY A 89 1.88 33.13 -23.89
C GLY A 89 1.05 34.37 -24.23
N VAL A 90 0.02 34.64 -23.45
CA VAL A 90 -0.77 35.86 -23.58
C VAL A 90 0.06 36.98 -22.97
N GLU A 91 0.83 37.65 -23.82
CA GLU A 91 1.38 38.97 -23.52
C GLU A 91 0.17 39.88 -23.25
N ILE A 92 -0.11 40.13 -21.98
CA ILE A 92 -1.18 41.04 -21.57
C ILE A 92 -0.73 42.43 -21.96
N ILE A 93 -1.15 42.91 -23.13
CA ILE A 93 -1.02 44.32 -23.51
C ILE A 93 -2.12 45.05 -22.74
N PRO A 94 -1.81 45.81 -21.68
CA PRO A 94 -2.83 46.59 -21.02
C PRO A 94 -3.36 47.62 -22.02
N SER A 95 -4.64 47.52 -22.39
CA SER A 95 -5.31 48.64 -23.03
C SER A 95 -5.55 49.72 -21.98
N VAL A 96 -4.48 50.47 -21.67
CA VAL A 96 -4.58 51.69 -20.85
C VAL A 96 -5.44 52.65 -21.65
N ARG A 97 -6.74 52.64 -21.40
CA ARG A 97 -7.59 53.75 -21.79
C ARG A 97 -7.30 54.85 -20.76
N LEU A 98 -6.36 55.73 -21.10
CA LEU A 98 -6.08 56.97 -20.38
C LEU A 98 -7.40 57.69 -20.20
N GLN A 99 -7.94 57.66 -18.99
CA GLN A 99 -9.05 58.53 -18.62
C GLN A 99 -8.42 59.89 -18.36
N ASN A 100 -8.31 60.69 -19.42
CA ASN A 100 -7.93 62.09 -19.26
C ASN A 100 -9.03 62.80 -18.46
N PRO A 101 -8.64 63.68 -17.52
CA PRO A 101 -9.56 64.41 -16.65
C PRO A 101 -10.49 65.35 -17.43
#